data_AF-A0A554QFC1-F1
#
_entry.id   AF-A0A554QFC1-F1
#
_cell.length_a   1.000
_cell.length_b   1.000
_cell.length_c   1.000
_cell.angle_alpha   90.00
_cell.angle_beta   90.00
_cell.angle_gamma   90.00
#
_symmetry.space_group_name_H-M   'P 1'
#
loop_
_entity.id
_entity.type
_entity.pdbx_description
1 polymer ?
#
loop_
_entity_poly.entity_id
_entity_poly.type
_entity_poly.pdbx_seq_one_letter_code
_entity_poly.pdbx_strand_id
1 'polypeptide(L)' 'MRRENAAKKICGDCPVRSHCLTHALDTPEPHGVWGAMTERERAGTKNPATAQSAPLAS' A
#
# COMPACT_ATOMS: atom_id res chain seq x y z
N MET A 1 7.63 -14.68 -5.00
CA MET A 1 8.75 -14.10 -4.22
C MET A 1 9.70 -13.18 -5.01
N ARG A 2 10.44 -13.60 -6.06
CA ARG A 2 11.43 -12.71 -6.73
C ARG A 2 10.82 -11.44 -7.36
N ARG A 3 9.68 -11.58 -8.04
CA ARG A 3 8.96 -10.45 -8.68
C ARG A 3 8.37 -9.48 -7.64
N GLU A 4 7.81 -10.01 -6.56
CA GLU A 4 7.26 -9.21 -5.47
C GLU A 4 8.35 -8.44 -4.73
N ASN A 5 9.52 -9.06 -4.49
CA ASN A 5 10.65 -8.37 -3.87
C ASN A 5 11.17 -7.22 -4.73
N ALA A 6 11.22 -7.39 -6.06
CA ALA A 6 11.57 -6.32 -6.98
C ALA A 6 10.54 -5.18 -6.94
N ALA A 7 9.24 -5.52 -6.94
CA ALA A 7 8.17 -4.53 -6.83
C ALA A 7 8.20 -3.79 -5.48
N LYS A 8 8.44 -4.49 -4.37
CA LYS A 8 8.59 -3.88 -3.05
C LYS A 8 9.73 -2.89 -2.99
N LYS A 9 10.87 -3.20 -3.64
CA LYS A 9 12.01 -2.27 -3.73
C LYS A 9 11.59 -0.97 -4.44
N ILE A 10 10.92 -1.09 -5.58
CA ILE A 10 10.38 0.06 -6.33
C ILE A 10 9.38 0.86 -5.48
N CYS A 11 8.44 0.18 -4.81
CA CYS A 11 7.49 0.85 -3.93
C CYS A 11 8.16 1.52 -2.73
N GLY A 12 9.30 1.00 -2.25
CA GLY A 12 10.05 1.54 -1.12
C GLY A 12 10.52 2.97 -1.37
N ASP A 13 10.97 3.25 -2.60
CA ASP A 13 11.45 4.55 -3.06
C ASP A 13 10.33 5.47 -3.59
N CYS A 14 9.08 5.00 -3.60
CA CYS A 14 7.96 5.74 -4.15
C CYS A 14 7.50 6.87 -3.19
N PRO A 15 7.43 8.13 -3.64
CA PRO A 15 7.08 9.26 -2.77
C PRO A 15 5.64 9.18 -2.23
N VAL A 16 4.75 8.47 -2.93
CA VAL A 16 3.34 8.29 -2.53
C VAL A 16 3.10 6.95 -1.84
N ARG A 17 4.15 6.24 -1.37
CA ARG A 17 4.03 4.89 -0.78
C ARG A 17 2.95 4.81 0.30
N SER A 18 2.91 5.78 1.21
CA SER A 18 1.94 5.82 2.32
C SER A 18 0.50 5.98 1.83
N HIS A 19 0.28 6.84 0.83
CA HIS A 19 -1.03 7.04 0.22
C HIS A 19 -1.45 5.80 -0.59
N CYS A 20 -0.54 5.20 -1.36
CA CYS A 20 -0.76 3.94 -2.07
C CYS A 20 -1.16 2.80 -1.11
N LEU A 21 -0.49 2.70 0.06
CA LEU A 21 -0.86 1.71 1.08
C LEU A 21 -2.25 1.99 1.66
N THR A 22 -2.53 3.24 2.00
CA THR A 22 -3.84 3.67 2.53
C THR A 22 -4.96 3.28 1.57
N HIS A 23 -4.81 3.62 0.29
CA HIS A 23 -5.77 3.29 -0.74
C HIS A 23 -6.00 1.77 -0.84
N ALA A 24 -4.93 0.98 -0.83
CA ALA A 24 -5.02 -0.48 -0.93
C ALA A 24 -5.57 -1.18 0.34
N LEU A 25 -5.66 -0.46 1.46
CA LEU A 25 -6.30 -0.93 2.69
C LEU A 25 -7.77 -0.49 2.78
N ASP A 26 -8.11 0.68 2.25
CA ASP A 26 -9.50 1.17 2.17
C ASP A 26 -10.29 0.49 1.05
N THR A 27 -9.65 0.25 -0.09
CA THR A 27 -10.16 -0.55 -1.20
C THR A 27 -9.27 -1.78 -1.30
N PRO A 28 -9.66 -2.93 -0.73
CA PRO A 28 -8.81 -4.12 -0.65
C PRO A 28 -8.50 -4.65 -2.06
N GLU A 29 -7.44 -4.11 -2.66
CA GLU A 29 -6.97 -4.52 -3.96
C GLU A 29 -6.58 -6.00 -3.89
N PRO A 30 -7.17 -6.86 -4.75
CA PRO A 30 -7.14 -8.30 -4.54
C PRO A 30 -5.75 -8.89 -4.78
N HIS A 31 -4.87 -8.21 -5.53
CA HIS A 31 -3.59 -8.79 -5.92
C HIS A 31 -2.45 -7.76 -5.94
N GLY A 32 -1.22 -8.26 -5.99
CA GLY A 32 -0.03 -7.47 -6.24
C GLY A 32 0.55 -6.75 -5.02
N VAL A 33 1.60 -5.96 -5.30
CA VAL A 33 2.33 -5.17 -4.30
C VAL A 33 1.82 -3.73 -4.31
N TRP A 34 1.32 -3.28 -3.17
CA TRP A 34 0.83 -1.92 -2.96
C TRP A 34 1.45 -1.37 -1.69
N GLY A 35 1.97 -0.14 -1.73
CA GLY A 35 2.61 0.45 -0.55
C GLY A 35 3.78 -0.36 0.01
N ALA A 36 4.48 -1.10 -0.85
CA ALA A 36 5.53 -2.08 -0.49
C ALA A 36 5.05 -3.33 0.29
N MET A 37 3.77 -3.66 0.20
CA MET A 37 3.17 -4.84 0.86
C MET A 37 2.49 -5.74 -0.17
N THR A 38 2.68 -7.06 -0.06
CA THR A 38 1.86 -8.03 -0.81
C THR A 38 0.43 -8.04 -0.28
N GLU A 39 -0.49 -8.60 -1.07
CA GLU A 39 -1.86 -8.90 -0.64
C GLU A 39 -1.90 -9.58 0.75
N ARG A 40 -1.13 -10.66 0.92
CA ARG A 40 -1.08 -11.43 2.18
C ARG A 40 -0.56 -10.62 3.36
N GLU A 41 0.38 -9.69 3.13
CA GLU A 41 0.88 -8.80 4.17
C GLU A 41 -0.14 -7.71 4.53
N ARG A 42 -0.89 -7.21 3.54
CA ARG A 42 -1.97 -6.25 3.78
C ARG A 42 -3.12 -6.84 4.59
N ALA A 43 -3.46 -8.11 4.38
CA ALA A 43 -4.57 -8.77 5.09
C ALA A 43 -4.47 -8.74 6.63
N GLY A 44 -3.25 -8.68 7.19
CA GLY A 44 -3.01 -8.57 8.63
C GLY A 44 -2.75 -7.14 9.13
N THR A 45 -2.82 -6.14 8.25
CA THR A 45 -2.38 -4.77 8.52
C THR A 45 -3.57 -3.85 8.69
N LYS A 46 -3.57 -3.04 9.76
CA LYS A 46 -4.59 -2.01 9.98
C LYS A 46 -4.25 -0.75 9.20
N ASN A 47 -5.25 -0.10 8.61
CA ASN A 47 -5.05 1.16 7.88
C ASN A 47 -4.53 2.25 8.82
N PRO A 48 -3.30 2.76 8.65
CA PRO A 48 -2.78 3.86 9.46
C PRO A 48 -3.54 5.18 9.23
N ALA A 49 -4.32 5.28 8.15
CA ALA A 49 -5.09 6.48 7.82
C ALA A 49 -6.33 6.72 8.69
N THR A 50 -6.67 5.81 9.61
CA THR A 50 -7.57 6.17 10.73
C THR A 50 -7.08 7.39 11.53
N ALA A 51 -5.83 7.83 11.33
CA ALA A 51 -5.27 9.08 11.84
C ALA A 51 -5.07 10.22 10.82
N GLN A 52 -5.25 10.03 9.50
CA GLN A 52 -4.76 11.00 8.47
C GLN A 52 -5.67 11.22 7.24
N SER A 53 -6.95 10.86 7.26
CA SER A 53 -7.89 11.09 6.15
C SER A 53 -8.25 12.57 5.93
N ALA A 54 -7.30 13.37 5.44
CA ALA A 54 -7.65 14.54 4.62
C ALA A 54 -7.83 14.05 3.17
N PRO A 55 -8.95 14.39 2.50
CA PRO A 55 -9.15 13.98 1.13
C PRO A 55 -8.06 14.63 0.27
N LEU A 56 -7.42 13.84 -0.60
CA LEU A 56 -6.74 14.42 -1.75
C LEU A 56 -7.82 14.99 -2.66
N ALA A 57 -8.22 16.22 -2.36
CA ALA A 57 -8.97 17.05 -3.30
C ALA A 57 -8.07 17.36 -4.49
N SER A 58 -8.70 17.33 -5.67
CA SER A 58 -8.16 17.44 -7.02
C SER A 58 -7.14 18.55 -7.25
#